data_AF-A0A950L274-F1
#
_entry.id   AF-A0A950L274-F1
#
_cell.length_a   1.000
_cell.length_b   1.000
_cell.length_c   1.000
_cell.angle_alpha   90.00
_cell.angle_beta   90.00
_cell.angle_gamma   90.00
#
_symmetry.space_group_name_H-M   'P 1'
#
loop_
_entity.id
_entity.type
_entity.pdbx_description
1 polymer ?
#
loop_
_entity_poly.entity_id
_entity_poly.type
_entity_poly.pdbx_seq_one_letter_code
_entity_poly.pdbx_strand_id
1 'polypeptide(L)'
;MPSTDIYARCNFTRSGHPNIRFNVVIRVPKAKLEELRQLPANKDQTDNQLLGTLAGKVITLVHPEPGATFAVGCERYPEGAIPTEIKERPEGAKIDELTFWSI
;
A
#
# COMPACT_ATOMS: atom_id res chain seq x y z
N MET A 1 3.87 -8.37 22.49
CA MET A 1 3.35 -7.09 21.95
C MET A 1 2.63 -7.42 20.66
N PRO A 2 1.35 -7.07 20.48
CA PRO A 2 0.70 -7.27 19.19
C PRO A 2 1.49 -6.50 18.13
N SER A 3 1.72 -7.10 16.96
CA SER A 3 2.36 -6.42 15.84
C SER A 3 1.64 -5.11 15.57
N THR A 4 2.36 -4.00 15.69
CA THR A 4 1.84 -2.65 15.44
C THR A 4 1.77 -2.33 13.96
N ASP A 5 2.16 -3.27 13.10
CA ASP A 5 2.20 -3.12 11.65
C ASP A 5 0.98 -3.77 11.00
N ILE A 6 0.43 -3.07 10.02
CA ILE A 6 -0.61 -3.54 9.12
C ILE A 6 0.05 -3.88 7.79
N TYR A 7 -0.27 -5.05 7.26
CA TYR A 7 0.09 -5.43 5.91
C TYR A 7 -1.12 -5.30 5.00
N ALA A 8 -0.91 -4.83 3.77
CA ALA A 8 -1.93 -4.79 2.74
C ALA A 8 -1.37 -5.16 1.37
N ARG A 9 -2.15 -5.90 0.59
CA ARG A 9 -1.87 -6.17 -0.82
C ARG A 9 -2.50 -5.05 -1.63
N CYS A 10 -1.71 -4.37 -2.44
CA CYS A 10 -2.16 -3.29 -3.29
C CYS A 10 -1.91 -3.62 -4.76
N ASN A 11 -2.95 -3.49 -5.57
CA ASN A 11 -2.93 -3.69 -7.01
C ASN A 11 -3.05 -2.34 -7.73
N PHE A 12 -2.05 -2.02 -8.54
CA PHE A 12 -2.04 -0.85 -9.42
C PHE A 12 -2.45 -1.29 -10.81
N THR A 13 -3.43 -0.61 -11.39
CA THR A 13 -3.83 -0.80 -12.79
C THR A 13 -3.69 0.52 -13.52
N ARG A 14 -2.95 0.54 -14.63
CA ARG A 14 -2.77 1.78 -15.41
C ARG A 14 -4.09 2.18 -16.07
N SER A 15 -4.53 3.41 -15.83
CA SER A 15 -5.71 3.97 -16.48
C SER A 15 -5.51 4.03 -18.00
N GLY A 16 -6.49 3.54 -18.76
CA GLY A 16 -6.40 3.42 -20.22
C GLY A 16 -5.63 2.20 -20.74
N HIS A 17 -4.89 1.49 -19.88
CA HIS A 17 -4.11 0.30 -20.25
C HIS A 17 -4.30 -0.83 -19.21
N PRO A 18 -5.47 -1.48 -19.16
CA PRO A 18 -5.83 -2.43 -18.10
C PRO A 18 -4.97 -3.71 -18.06
N ASN A 19 -4.16 -3.94 -19.10
CA ASN A 19 -3.20 -5.05 -19.17
C ASN A 19 -1.91 -4.76 -18.37
N ILE A 20 -1.64 -3.51 -18.02
CA ILE A 20 -0.48 -3.11 -17.21
C ILE A 20 -0.94 -3.10 -15.76
N ARG A 21 -0.51 -4.12 -15.00
CA ARG A 21 -0.85 -4.31 -13.59
C ARG A 21 0.39 -4.59 -12.78
N PHE A 22 0.47 -3.97 -11.61
CA PHE A 22 1.53 -4.21 -10.63
C PHE A 22 0.89 -4.60 -9.30
N ASN A 23 1.44 -5.62 -8.66
CA ASN A 23 1.03 -6.01 -7.32
C ASN A 23 2.17 -5.68 -6.38
N VAL A 24 1.83 -5.06 -5.26
CA VAL A 24 2.77 -4.83 -4.17
C VAL A 24 2.15 -5.28 -2.87
N VAL A 25 2.98 -5.67 -1.93
CA VAL A 25 2.61 -5.73 -0.52
C VAL A 25 3.19 -4.50 0.14
N ILE A 26 2.36 -3.76 0.89
CA ILE A 26 2.81 -2.67 1.74
C ILE A 26 2.71 -3.08 3.21
N ARG A 27 3.63 -2.56 4.01
CA ARG A 27 3.62 -2.58 5.46
C ARG A 27 3.60 -1.14 5.95
N VAL A 28 2.65 -0.84 6.81
CA VAL A 28 2.50 0.47 7.42
C VAL A 28 2.23 0.35 8.92
N PRO A 29 2.80 1.24 9.75
CA PRO A 29 2.43 1.32 11.16
C PRO A 29 0.94 1.61 11.33
N LYS A 30 0.27 0.91 12.24
CA LYS A 30 -1.14 1.13 12.60
C LYS A 30 -1.39 2.58 13.03
N ALA A 31 -0.45 3.15 13.78
CA ALA A 31 -0.49 4.56 14.18
C ALA A 31 -0.62 5.51 12.97
N LYS A 32 0.01 5.18 11.83
CA LYS A 32 -0.09 6.00 10.62
C LYS A 32 -1.49 5.95 10.00
N LEU A 33 -2.11 4.77 9.99
CA LEU A 33 -3.49 4.63 9.52
C LEU A 33 -4.47 5.38 10.44
N GLU A 34 -4.24 5.34 11.75
CA GLU A 34 -5.04 6.10 12.72
C GLU A 34 -4.85 7.61 12.57
N GLU A 35 -3.63 8.09 12.36
CA GLU A 35 -3.36 9.50 12.05
C GLU A 35 -4.13 9.93 10.79
N LEU A 36 -4.07 9.14 9.71
CA LEU A 36 -4.79 9.44 8.48
C LEU A 36 -6.30 9.47 8.68
N ARG A 37 -6.87 8.59 9.51
CA ARG A 37 -8.31 8.59 9.85
C ARG A 37 -8.76 9.86 10.56
N GLN A 38 -7.89 10.46 11.37
CA GLN A 38 -8.21 11.68 12.13
C GLN A 38 -8.20 12.93 11.24
N LEU A 39 -7.58 12.87 10.06
CA LEU A 39 -7.56 13.99 9.14
C LEU A 39 -8.96 14.24 8.56
N PRO A 40 -9.44 15.50 8.56
CA PRO A 40 -10.78 15.83 8.06
C PRO A 40 -10.96 15.49 6.58
N ALA A 41 -9.89 15.53 5.78
CA ALA A 41 -9.91 15.16 4.35
C ALA A 41 -10.19 13.66 4.10
N ASN A 42 -10.05 12.83 5.13
CA ASN A 42 -10.11 11.37 5.05
C ASN A 42 -11.33 10.79 5.78
N LYS A 43 -12.22 11.64 6.30
CA LYS A 43 -13.32 11.24 7.18
C LYS A 43 -14.28 10.24 6.55
N ASP A 44 -14.49 10.33 5.25
CA ASP A 44 -15.38 9.45 4.47
C ASP A 44 -14.63 8.30 3.77
N GLN A 45 -13.32 8.17 4.00
CA GLN A 45 -12.52 7.11 3.39
C GLN A 45 -12.45 5.86 4.26
N THR A 46 -12.57 4.71 3.62
CA THR A 46 -12.32 3.41 4.26
C THR A 46 -10.82 3.19 4.48
N ASP A 47 -10.46 2.32 5.43
CA ASP A 47 -9.06 1.96 5.68
C ASP A 47 -8.34 1.48 4.41
N ASN A 48 -9.05 0.73 3.56
CA ASN A 48 -8.51 0.24 2.29
C ASN A 48 -8.25 1.38 1.30
N GLN A 49 -9.09 2.42 1.27
CA GLN A 49 -8.86 3.62 0.46
C GLN A 49 -7.69 4.45 0.99
N LEU A 50 -7.56 4.59 2.32
CA LEU A 50 -6.42 5.28 2.93
C LEU A 50 -5.09 4.57 2.61
N LEU A 51 -5.09 3.24 2.68
CA LEU A 51 -3.97 2.41 2.26
C LEU A 51 -3.68 2.56 0.77
N GLY A 52 -4.71 2.66 -0.08
CA GLY A 52 -4.58 2.97 -1.51
C GLY A 52 -3.88 4.30 -1.77
N THR A 53 -4.25 5.34 -1.02
CA THR A 53 -3.60 6.66 -1.10
C THR A 53 -2.12 6.58 -0.71
N LEU A 54 -1.79 5.85 0.35
CA LEU A 54 -0.40 5.62 0.76
C LEU A 54 0.38 4.83 -0.29
N ALA A 55 -0.22 3.76 -0.82
CA ALA A 55 0.34 2.93 -1.87
C ALA A 55 0.57 3.73 -3.17
N GLY A 56 -0.21 4.80 -3.42
CA GLY A 56 0.03 5.73 -4.53
C GLY A 56 1.46 6.29 -4.58
N LYS A 57 2.16 6.41 -3.45
CA LYS A 57 3.59 6.81 -3.43
C LYS A 57 4.53 5.71 -3.93
N VAL A 58 4.11 4.45 -3.85
CA VAL A 58 4.90 3.31 -4.30
C VAL A 58 4.97 3.26 -5.82
N ILE A 59 3.87 3.61 -6.52
CA ILE A 59 3.84 3.54 -7.98
C ILE A 59 4.81 4.51 -8.63
N THR A 60 5.10 5.66 -7.99
CA THR A 60 6.10 6.60 -8.50
C THR A 60 7.53 6.05 -8.45
N LEU A 61 7.79 5.02 -7.63
CA LEU A 61 9.07 4.31 -7.63
C LEU A 61 9.06 3.08 -8.52
N VAL A 62 7.97 2.31 -8.51
CA VAL A 62 7.85 1.08 -9.32
C VAL A 62 7.69 1.40 -10.81
N HIS A 63 7.03 2.51 -11.13
CA HIS A 63 6.76 2.94 -12.50
C HIS A 63 6.79 4.47 -12.64
N PRO A 64 7.98 5.09 -12.72
CA PRO A 64 8.17 6.54 -12.82
C PRO A 64 7.85 7.08 -14.22
N GLU A 65 6.69 6.75 -14.79
CA GLU A 65 6.23 7.31 -16.06
C GLU A 65 5.49 8.63 -15.82
N PRO A 66 5.97 9.77 -16.35
CA PRO A 66 5.29 11.05 -16.22
C PRO A 66 3.93 11.03 -16.93
N GLY A 67 2.88 11.42 -16.21
CA GLY A 67 1.50 11.48 -16.72
C GLY A 67 0.74 10.14 -16.68
N ALA A 68 1.37 9.05 -16.24
CA ALA A 68 0.66 7.79 -16.02
C ALA A 68 -0.24 7.88 -14.77
N THR A 69 -1.53 7.62 -14.96
CA THR A 69 -2.49 7.53 -13.86
C THR A 69 -2.75 6.07 -13.53
N PHE A 70 -2.79 5.73 -12.25
CA PHE A 70 -3.03 4.37 -11.78
C PHE A 70 -4.24 4.33 -10.85
N ALA A 71 -5.14 3.40 -11.12
CA ALA A 71 -6.15 2.99 -10.15
C ALA A 71 -5.49 2.05 -9.14
N VAL A 72 -5.70 2.31 -7.85
CA VAL A 72 -5.14 1.53 -6.75
C VAL A 72 -6.27 0.87 -5.97
N GLY A 73 -6.26 -0.46 -5.90
CA GLY A 73 -7.07 -1.23 -4.95
C GLY A 73 -6.15 -1.80 -3.89
N CYS A 74 -6.55 -1.73 -2.61
CA CYS A 74 -5.80 -2.37 -1.53
C CYS A 74 -6.71 -3.24 -0.67
N GLU A 75 -6.18 -4.38 -0.25
CA GLU A 75 -6.83 -5.32 0.67
C GLU A 75 -5.90 -5.64 1.82
N ARG A 76 -6.40 -5.55 3.05
CA ARG A 76 -5.60 -5.81 4.26
C ARG A 76 -5.45 -7.31 4.50
N TYR A 77 -4.26 -7.72 4.91
CA TYR A 77 -4.05 -9.04 5.48
C TYR A 77 -4.59 -9.09 6.93
N PRO A 78 -4.85 -10.29 7.47
CA PRO A 78 -5.21 -10.46 8.87
C PRO A 78 -4.19 -9.82 9.81
N GLU A 79 -4.67 -9.13 10.86
CA GLU A 79 -3.79 -8.49 11.84
C GLU A 79 -2.84 -9.53 12.48
N GLY A 80 -1.56 -9.18 12.56
CA GLY A 80 -0.53 -10.06 13.13
C GLY A 80 0.01 -11.13 12.17
N ALA A 81 -0.55 -11.28 10.97
CA ALA A 81 -0.02 -12.19 9.95
C ALA A 81 0.98 -11.45 9.03
N ILE A 82 2.18 -12.02 8.88
CA ILE A 82 3.11 -11.60 7.82
C ILE A 82 2.67 -12.30 6.52
N PRO A 83 2.42 -11.57 5.43
CA PRO A 83 2.03 -12.15 4.15
C PRO A 83 3.04 -13.17 3.66
N THR A 84 2.54 -14.29 3.14
CA THR A 84 3.40 -15.36 2.59
C THR A 84 4.24 -14.88 1.42
N GLU A 85 3.74 -13.92 0.64
CA GLU A 85 4.45 -13.34 -0.52
C GLU A 85 5.75 -12.62 -0.14
N ILE A 86 5.86 -12.16 1.11
CA ILE A 86 7.05 -11.43 1.61
C ILE A 86 7.78 -12.19 2.71
N LYS A 87 7.30 -13.36 3.12
CA LYS A 87 7.85 -14.13 4.24
C LYS A 87 9.33 -14.49 4.03
N GLU A 88 9.71 -14.75 2.78
CA GLU A 88 11.09 -15.07 2.38
C GLU A 88 11.85 -13.86 1.81
N ARG A 89 11.23 -12.67 1.82
CA ARG A 89 11.81 -11.42 1.30
C ARG A 89 11.94 -10.39 2.42
N PRO A 90 12.99 -10.49 3.27
CA PRO A 90 13.16 -9.56 4.39
C PRO A 90 13.45 -8.13 3.95
N GLU A 91 14.00 -7.94 2.74
CA GLU A 91 14.44 -6.66 2.21
C GLU A 91 13.32 -5.96 1.42
N GLY A 92 12.46 -5.24 2.14
CA GLY A 92 11.47 -4.34 1.54
C GLY A 92 12.07 -2.98 1.22
N ALA A 93 11.59 -2.33 0.17
CA ALA A 93 11.93 -0.95 -0.13
C ALA A 93 11.15 0.01 0.79
N LYS A 94 11.79 1.06 1.29
CA LYS A 94 11.18 2.00 2.24
C LYS A 94 10.94 3.37 1.59
N ILE A 95 9.74 3.92 1.80
CA ILE A 95 9.35 5.27 1.43
C ILE A 95 8.69 5.91 2.65
N ASP A 96 9.29 6.97 3.19
CA ASP A 96 8.84 7.58 4.44
C ASP A 96 8.66 6.52 5.56
N GLU A 97 7.43 6.31 6.02
CA GLU A 97 7.03 5.36 7.06
C GLU A 97 6.46 4.05 6.50
N LEU A 98 6.38 3.92 5.17
CA LEU A 98 5.84 2.76 4.47
C LEU A 98 6.99 1.88 3.94
N THR A 99 6.88 0.58 4.16
CA THR A 99 7.76 -0.41 3.52
C THR A 99 6.95 -1.19 2.49
N PHE A 100 7.53 -1.48 1.33
CA PHE A 100 6.82 -2.22 0.28
C PHE A 100 7.70 -3.28 -0.40
N TRP A 101 7.02 -4.26 -1.00
CA TRP A 101 7.60 -5.32 -1.81
C TRP A 101 6.83 -5.43 -3.12
N SER A 102 7.52 -5.38 -4.25
CA SER A 102 6.93 -5.76 -5.53
C SER A 102 6.83 -7.29 -5.61
N ILE A 103 5.64 -7.81 -5.92
CA ILE A 103 5.35 -9.25 -5.98
C ILE A 103 4.96 -9.69 -7.38
#